data_AF-A0A2E7VRP9-F1
#
_entry.id   AF-A0A2E7VRP9-F1
#
_cell.length_a   1.000
_cell.length_b   1.000
_cell.length_c   1.000
_cell.angle_alpha   90.00
_cell.angle_beta   90.00
_cell.angle_gamma   90.00
#
_symmetry.space_group_name_H-M   'P 1'
#
loop_
_entity.id
_entity.type
_entity.pdbx_description
1 polymer ?
#
loop_
_entity_poly.entity_id
_entity_poly.type
_entity_poly.pdbx_seq_one_letter_code
_entity_poly.pdbx_strand_id
1 'polypeptide(L)' 'MKNKIFEIDDLLIKINRWKDLGYNIVFTNGCFDIIHKGHIQTLSSSADLGDKLIVAINSDSSVKKLKG' A
#
# COMPACT_ATOMS: atom_id res chain seq x y z
N MET A 1 -13.46 11.68 -7.99
CA MET A 1 -12.42 10.70 -7.62
C MET A 1 -12.64 10.27 -6.17
N LYS A 2 -12.54 8.97 -5.84
CA LYS A 2 -12.49 8.53 -4.43
C LYS A 2 -11.11 8.87 -3.86
N ASN A 3 -11.06 9.48 -2.67
CA ASN A 3 -9.80 9.69 -1.95
C ASN A 3 -9.20 8.33 -1.56
N LYS A 4 -7.91 8.13 -1.88
CA LYS A 4 -7.16 6.89 -1.65
C LYS A 4 -5.96 7.08 -0.71
N ILE A 5 -5.73 8.31 -0.25
CA ILE A 5 -4.69 8.64 0.72
C ILE A 5 -5.34 8.65 2.10
N PHE A 6 -4.71 7.97 3.04
CA PHE A 6 -5.21 7.82 4.41
C PHE A 6 -4.09 8.11 5.39
N GLU A 7 -4.43 8.86 6.44
CA GLU A 7 -3.66 8.84 7.67
C GLU A 7 -3.85 7.49 8.37
N ILE A 8 -2.92 7.14 9.25
CA ILE A 8 -2.90 5.83 9.92
C ILE A 8 -4.21 5.57 10.66
N ASP A 9 -4.73 6.54 11.40
CA ASP A 9 -5.94 6.38 12.21
C ASP A 9 -7.17 6.09 11.33
N ASP A 10 -7.32 6.82 10.23
CA ASP A 10 -8.40 6.61 9.26
C ASP A 10 -8.27 5.25 8.55
N LEU A 11 -7.03 4.84 8.26
CA LEU A 11 -6.76 3.56 7.63
C LEU A 11 -7.11 2.38 8.56
N LEU A 12 -6.84 2.50 9.86
CA LEU A 12 -7.16 1.47 10.85
C LEU A 12 -8.65 1.21 10.94
N ILE A 13 -9.48 2.25 10.90
CA ILE A 13 -10.95 2.11 10.87
C ILE A 13 -11.38 1.29 9.66
N LYS A 14 -10.77 1.54 8.50
CA LYS A 14 -11.06 0.81 7.25
C LYS A 14 -10.60 -0.63 7.30
N ILE A 15 -9.40 -0.88 7.81
CA ILE A 15 -8.83 -2.23 7.97
C ILE A 15 -9.75 -3.08 8.85
N ASN A 16 -10.20 -2.54 9.99
CA ASN A 16 -11.10 -3.26 10.88
C ASN A 16 -12.42 -3.61 10.18
N ARG A 17 -13.03 -2.63 9.49
CA ARG A 17 -14.23 -2.89 8.69
C ARG A 17 -14.00 -3.96 7.62
N TRP A 18 -12.84 -3.98 6.96
CA TRP A 18 -12.54 -5.00 5.95
C TRP A 18 -12.33 -6.38 6.56
N LYS A 19 -11.70 -6.46 7.74
CA LYS A 19 -11.56 -7.70 8.51
C LYS A 19 -12.92 -8.24 8.94
N ASP A 20 -13.80 -7.39 9.44
CA ASP A 20 -15.17 -7.77 9.84
C ASP A 20 -15.99 -8.32 8.66
N LEU A 21 -15.71 -7.83 7.46
CA LEU A 21 -16.32 -8.30 6.20
C LEU A 21 -15.63 -9.54 5.61
N GLY A 22 -14.57 -10.06 6.23
CA GLY A 22 -13.84 -11.23 5.77
C GLY A 22 -12.95 -11.00 4.54
N TYR A 23 -12.57 -9.75 4.24
CA TYR A 23 -11.69 -9.46 3.12
C TYR A 23 -10.24 -9.85 3.39
N ASN A 24 -9.59 -10.42 2.39
CA ASN A 24 -8.15 -10.64 2.37
C ASN A 24 -7.44 -9.33 2.04
N ILE A 25 -6.69 -8.80 3.01
CA ILE A 25 -6.00 -7.52 2.89
C ILE A 25 -4.53 -7.78 2.61
N VAL A 26 -4.05 -7.27 1.47
CA VAL A 26 -2.65 -7.32 1.05
C VAL A 26 -1.99 -5.99 1.39
N PHE A 27 -0.76 -6.06 1.89
CA PHE A 27 0.05 -4.88 2.19
C PHE A 27 1.37 -4.94 1.44
N THR A 28 1.78 -3.79 0.90
CA THR A 28 3.12 -3.60 0.34
C THR A 28 3.61 -2.19 0.63
N ASN A 29 4.93 -2.00 0.59
CA ASN A 29 5.53 -0.68 0.69
C ASN A 29 6.56 -0.46 -0.43
N GLY A 30 6.88 0.80 -0.69
CA GLY A 30 7.91 1.14 -1.66
C GLY A 30 8.18 2.64 -1.69
N CYS A 31 9.33 3.01 -2.25
CA CYS A 31 9.63 4.41 -2.56
C CYS A 31 8.73 4.92 -3.70
N PHE A 32 8.47 4.04 -4.69
CA PHE A 32 7.68 4.34 -5.89
C PHE A 32 8.03 5.69 -6.53
N ASP A 33 9.33 6.05 -6.52
CA ASP A 33 9.88 7.09 -7.39
C ASP A 33 9.57 6.76 -8.87
N ILE A 34 9.79 7.70 -9.79
CA ILE A 34 9.45 7.67 -11.23
C ILE A 34 8.81 6.34 -11.65
N ILE A 35 7.47 6.28 -11.59
CA ILE A 35 6.73 5.04 -11.79
C ILE A 35 7.05 4.45 -13.17
N HIS A 36 7.57 3.22 -13.16
CA HIS A 36 7.88 2.46 -14.37
C HIS A 36 7.19 1.09 -14.36
N LYS A 37 7.27 0.38 -15.48
CA LYS A 37 6.58 -0.91 -15.72
C LYS A 37 6.78 -1.92 -14.60
N GLY A 38 8.00 -2.01 -14.04
CA GLY A 38 8.30 -2.87 -12.90
C GLY A 38 7.39 -2.63 -11.68
N HIS A 39 7.23 -1.38 -11.24
CA HIS A 39 6.32 -1.05 -10.13
C HIS A 39 4.86 -1.40 -10.44
N ILE A 40 4.41 -1.15 -11.68
CA ILE A 40 3.04 -1.48 -12.09
C ILE A 40 2.80 -2.99 -12.02
N GLN A 41 3.75 -3.79 -12.52
CA GLN A 41 3.65 -5.25 -12.45
C GLN A 41 3.62 -5.72 -11.00
N THR A 42 4.51 -5.23 -10.13
CA THR A 42 4.52 -5.59 -8.71
C THR A 42 3.23 -5.21 -8.01
N LEU A 43 2.70 -4.01 -8.25
CA LEU A 43 1.44 -3.55 -7.66
C LEU A 43 0.24 -4.35 -8.19
N SER A 44 0.23 -4.69 -9.48
CA SER A 44 -0.81 -5.53 -10.08
C SER A 44 -0.79 -6.93 -9.46
N SER A 45 0.37 -7.59 -9.44
CA SER A 45 0.50 -8.92 -8.83
C SER A 45 0.15 -8.90 -7.35
N SER A 46 0.49 -7.82 -6.62
CA SER A 46 0.10 -7.67 -5.21
C SER A 46 -1.41 -7.51 -5.06
N ALA A 47 -2.06 -6.79 -5.98
CA ALA A 47 -3.52 -6.63 -5.96
C ALA A 47 -4.25 -7.95 -6.25
N ASP A 48 -3.67 -8.84 -7.06
CA ASP A 48 -4.25 -10.14 -7.39
C ASP A 48 -4.23 -11.14 -6.22
N LEU A 49 -3.46 -10.85 -5.16
CA LEU A 49 -3.34 -11.72 -3.97
C LEU A 49 -4.45 -11.51 -2.92
N GLY A 50 -5.36 -10.56 -3.12
CA GLY A 50 -6.45 -10.34 -2.19
C GLY A 50 -7.49 -9.32 -2.66
N ASP A 51 -8.37 -8.92 -1.75
CA ASP A 51 -9.52 -8.08 -2.05
C ASP A 51 -9.22 -6.58 -1.90
N LYS A 52 -8.19 -6.26 -1.11
CA LYS A 52 -7.79 -4.89 -0.75
C LYS A 52 -6.27 -4.80 -0.73
N LEU A 53 -5.70 -3.93 -1.56
CA LEU A 53 -4.27 -3.62 -1.53
C LEU A 53 -4.04 -2.30 -0.79
N ILE A 54 -3.21 -2.34 0.24
CA ILE A 54 -2.68 -1.16 0.93
C ILE A 54 -1.23 -0.96 0.47
N VAL A 55 -0.93 0.26 0.02
CA VAL A 55 0.40 0.64 -0.44
C VAL A 55 0.94 1.76 0.45
N ALA A 56 1.96 1.46 1.25
CA ALA A 56 2.68 2.48 2.01
C ALA A 56 3.77 3.12 1.14
N ILE A 57 3.79 4.44 1.07
CA ILE A 57 4.83 5.20 0.37
C ILE A 57 5.90 5.59 1.37
N ASN A 58 7.13 5.15 1.11
CA ASN A 58 8.28 5.48 1.96
C ASN A 58 8.67 6.95 1.76
N SER A 59 9.08 7.62 2.84
CA SER A 59 9.69 8.94 2.73
C SER A 59 11.16 8.84 2.31
N ASP A 60 11.69 9.91 1.70
CA ASP A 60 13.12 9.98 1.33
C ASP A 60 14.05 9.69 2.52
N SER A 61 13.62 10.07 3.73
CA SER A 61 14.36 9.86 4.96
C SER A 61 14.50 8.39 5.35
N SER A 62 13.49 7.55 5.07
CA SER A 62 13.54 6.11 5.37
C SER A 62 14.37 5.34 4.34
N VAL A 63 14.31 5.74 3.06
CA VAL A 63 15.12 5.13 2.00
C VAL A 63 16.63 5.35 2.23
N LYS A 64 17.02 6.56 2.67
CA LYS A 64 18.43 6.85 3.00
C LYS A 64 18.97 6.02 4.16
N LYS A 65 18.13 5.69 5.16
CA LYS A 65 18.53 4.84 6.30
C LYS A 65 18.69 3.36 5.94
N LEU A 66 17.93 2.87 4.94
CA LEU A 66 17.95 1.47 4.52
C LEU A 66 18.98 1.15 3.44
N LYS A 67 19.53 2.17 2.76
CA LYS A 67 20.56 2.04 1.72
C LYS A 67 21.96 2.46 2.18
N GLY A 68 22.17 2.58 3.50
CA GLY A 68 23.48 2.83 4.11
C GLY A 68 24.24 1.54 4.35
#